data_AF-A0AAE4AZC0-F1
#
_entry.id   AF-A0AAE4AZC0-F1
#
_cell.length_a   1.000
_cell.length_b   1.000
_cell.length_c   1.000
_cell.angle_alpha   90.00
_cell.angle_beta   90.00
_cell.angle_gamma   90.00
#
_symmetry.space_group_name_H-M   'P 1'
#
loop_
_entity.id
_entity.type
_entity.pdbx_description
1 polymer ?
#
loop_
_entity_poly.entity_id
_entity_poly.type
_entity_poly.pdbx_seq_one_letter_code
_entity_poly.pdbx_strand_id
1 'polypeptide(L)'
;MRLEQHLRHERFGAVRIHELQRVVELDSGRHAPGPSGGTEVVADEEIRAVMRELVVVVPCMDEPRRVIEGVLAGIPHDCLIVLVSHSARHRYAAEAGSVDEFCRLTGRAAVVVHQRDPGLAAAIKAARLPELLDDDGLVRTGKGEALLIGTAIAAMSGRAYVGYVDADNHVPGAVHEYVTAYAAGLRLAGGPYAMVRIPRHPRPVVRDGRLFLDVRGGGAEVTNYFLNRVLAAHTGLATEAIATGDAGERALSLPLALRLRAAGGLAGEAHEFADLFAQFGRPGAEAVSVLQIEMRDSQSHDDAGEERGPGRWSEALGVLYHAPVTPPAVRAEIFDFLAGRDAEPSPGWIYPPLGQLAFDLFKDVLVREAGTFREIDGRPEKDGPILPNPLGLAVGRAPVPELDDDPVPIDAVLD
;
A
#
# COMPACT_ATOMS: atom_id res chain seq x y z
N MET A 1 16.72 -10.88 3.27
CA MET A 1 16.25 -10.78 1.87
C MET A 1 17.43 -10.39 0.98
N ARG A 2 17.56 -11.04 -0.18
CA ARG A 2 18.56 -10.67 -1.20
C ARG A 2 17.87 -9.98 -2.37
N LEU A 3 18.41 -8.84 -2.78
CA LEU A 3 17.94 -8.05 -3.92
C LEU A 3 19.04 -7.96 -4.99
N GLU A 4 18.66 -7.76 -6.24
CA GLU A 4 19.60 -7.29 -7.27
C GLU A 4 20.18 -5.94 -6.86
N GLN A 5 21.47 -5.69 -7.12
CA GLN A 5 22.13 -4.45 -6.69
C GLN A 5 21.59 -3.21 -7.42
N HIS A 6 21.51 -2.08 -6.71
CA HIS A 6 21.22 -0.77 -7.29
C HIS A 6 22.37 -0.26 -8.19
N LEU A 7 22.44 -0.73 -9.44
CA LEU A 7 23.53 -0.30 -10.33
C LEU A 7 23.30 1.10 -10.91
N ARG A 8 22.04 1.53 -11.05
CA ARG A 8 21.65 2.78 -11.72
C ARG A 8 20.47 3.45 -11.05
N HIS A 9 20.46 4.77 -11.14
CA HIS A 9 19.31 5.60 -10.78
C HIS A 9 19.25 6.80 -11.70
N GLU A 10 18.04 7.25 -12.01
CA GLU A 10 17.80 8.52 -12.66
C GLU A 10 17.58 9.62 -11.64
N ARG A 11 17.81 10.86 -12.06
CA ARG A 11 17.71 12.02 -11.20
C ARG A 11 16.74 13.04 -11.76
N PHE A 12 15.80 13.44 -10.92
CA PHE A 12 14.98 14.63 -11.12
C PHE A 12 15.33 15.59 -9.97
N GLY A 13 16.29 16.49 -10.20
CA GLY A 13 16.90 17.30 -9.14
C GLY A 13 17.54 16.46 -8.02
N ALA A 14 16.96 16.55 -6.82
CA ALA A 14 17.40 15.80 -5.63
C ALA A 14 16.68 14.45 -5.46
N VAL A 15 15.67 14.15 -6.28
CA VAL A 15 14.99 12.85 -6.31
C VAL A 15 15.84 11.85 -7.09
N ARG A 16 16.17 10.72 -6.47
CA ARG A 16 16.86 9.58 -7.08
C ARG A 16 15.86 8.45 -7.28
N ILE A 17 15.58 8.14 -8.53
CA ILE A 17 14.67 7.05 -8.92
C ILE A 17 15.54 5.87 -9.29
N HIS A 18 15.59 4.86 -8.42
CA HIS A 18 16.35 3.66 -8.68
C HIS A 18 15.60 2.78 -9.68
N GLU A 19 16.34 2.15 -10.61
CA GLU A 19 15.77 1.16 -11.52
C GLU A 19 15.10 0.01 -10.74
N LEU A 20 14.20 -0.71 -11.41
CA LEU A 20 13.49 -1.84 -10.82
C LEU A 20 14.49 -2.94 -10.41
N GLN A 21 14.41 -3.37 -9.16
CA GLN A 21 15.24 -4.45 -8.62
C GLN A 21 14.41 -5.68 -8.32
N ARG A 22 14.91 -6.86 -8.68
CA ARG A 22 14.24 -8.10 -8.32
C ARG A 22 14.66 -8.57 -6.94
N VAL A 23 13.68 -9.06 -6.19
CA VAL A 23 13.95 -9.95 -5.07
C VAL A 23 14.56 -11.23 -5.62
N VAL A 24 15.81 -11.53 -5.26
CA VAL A 24 16.51 -12.75 -5.69
C VAL A 24 16.14 -13.92 -4.79
N GLU A 25 16.12 -13.69 -3.48
CA GLU A 25 15.94 -14.67 -2.41
C GLU A 25 15.14 -14.02 -1.26
N LEU A 26 14.01 -14.63 -0.88
CA LEU A 26 13.10 -14.08 0.15
C LEU A 26 13.79 -14.01 1.52
N ASP A 27 14.33 -15.16 1.96
CA ASP A 27 15.07 -15.30 3.20
C ASP A 27 16.52 -15.70 2.92
N SER A 28 17.42 -14.74 3.11
CA SER A 28 18.87 -14.90 2.92
C SER A 28 19.60 -15.23 4.24
N GLY A 29 18.85 -15.55 5.30
CA GLY A 29 19.37 -15.86 6.63
C GLY A 29 19.78 -14.64 7.46
N ARG A 30 20.31 -14.94 8.66
CA ARG A 30 20.58 -13.96 9.72
C ARG A 30 21.74 -13.01 9.50
N HIS A 31 22.69 -13.39 8.65
CA HIS A 31 23.90 -12.60 8.42
C HIS A 31 23.98 -12.25 6.95
N ALA A 32 24.21 -10.99 6.63
CA ALA A 32 24.58 -10.60 5.28
C ALA A 32 26.00 -11.11 5.01
N PRO A 33 26.22 -12.11 4.13
CA PRO A 33 27.55 -12.31 3.58
C PRO A 33 27.98 -10.99 2.90
N GLY A 34 29.29 -10.71 2.88
CA GLY A 34 29.81 -9.52 2.19
C GLY A 34 29.30 -9.42 0.74
N PRO A 35 29.35 -8.23 0.12
CA PRO A 35 28.76 -8.00 -1.21
C PRO A 35 29.26 -9.04 -2.21
N SER A 36 28.33 -9.80 -2.82
CA SER A 36 28.64 -10.89 -3.74
C SER A 36 27.89 -10.70 -5.06
N GLY A 37 28.63 -10.61 -6.16
CA GLY A 37 28.11 -10.86 -7.51
C GLY A 37 26.90 -10.05 -7.95
N GLY A 38 26.88 -8.73 -7.73
CA GLY A 38 25.79 -7.87 -8.21
C GLY A 38 24.48 -8.00 -7.45
N THR A 39 24.51 -8.53 -6.22
CA THR A 39 23.35 -8.60 -5.31
C THR A 39 23.68 -7.93 -3.99
N GLU A 40 22.65 -7.39 -3.34
CA GLU A 40 22.72 -6.82 -1.99
C GLU A 40 21.88 -7.68 -1.05
N VAL A 41 22.45 -8.01 0.11
CA VAL A 41 21.77 -8.78 1.15
C VAL A 41 21.44 -7.86 2.31
N VAL A 42 20.16 -7.80 2.66
CA VAL A 42 19.70 -7.15 3.90
C VAL A 42 19.43 -8.25 4.93
N ALA A 43 20.14 -8.18 6.06
CA ALA A 43 20.06 -9.19 7.10
C ALA A 43 18.69 -9.16 7.81
N ASP A 44 18.24 -10.32 8.32
CA ASP A 44 16.97 -10.46 9.06
C ASP A 44 16.85 -9.46 10.22
N GLU A 45 17.92 -9.23 11.00
CA GLU A 45 17.86 -8.26 12.12
C GLU A 45 17.68 -6.82 11.64
N GLU A 46 18.24 -6.46 10.48
CA GLU A 46 18.08 -5.11 9.92
C GLU A 46 16.66 -4.90 9.38
N ILE A 47 16.10 -5.94 8.76
CA ILE A 47 14.71 -5.97 8.32
C ILE A 47 13.78 -5.81 9.53
N ARG A 48 13.99 -6.60 10.59
CA ARG A 48 13.19 -6.51 11.83
C ARG A 48 13.33 -5.17 12.54
N ALA A 49 14.52 -4.59 12.55
CA ALA A 49 14.72 -3.25 13.11
C ALA A 49 13.86 -2.20 12.41
N VAL A 50 13.71 -2.28 11.08
CA VAL A 50 12.78 -1.41 10.34
C VAL A 50 11.32 -1.78 10.62
N MET A 51 10.97 -3.07 10.67
CA MET A 51 9.60 -3.52 10.93
C MET A 51 9.05 -3.05 12.29
N ARG A 52 9.88 -3.03 13.35
CA ARG A 52 9.49 -2.50 14.67
C ARG A 52 9.07 -1.02 14.60
N GLU A 53 9.68 -0.30 13.68
CA GLU A 53 9.44 1.12 13.38
C GLU A 53 8.48 1.32 12.21
N LEU A 54 7.80 0.27 11.73
CA LEU A 54 6.88 0.33 10.60
C LEU A 54 5.43 0.21 11.06
N VAL A 55 4.61 1.14 10.58
CA VAL A 55 3.15 1.05 10.63
C VAL A 55 2.64 0.56 9.29
N VAL A 56 1.87 -0.52 9.27
CA VAL A 56 1.18 -1.01 8.08
C VAL A 56 -0.27 -0.56 8.12
N VAL A 57 -0.61 0.35 7.22
CA VAL A 57 -1.95 0.88 7.02
C VAL A 57 -2.68 -0.01 6.01
N VAL A 58 -3.85 -0.49 6.40
CA VAL A 58 -4.72 -1.36 5.61
C VAL A 58 -6.04 -0.62 5.34
N PRO A 59 -6.21 0.04 4.18
CA PRO A 59 -7.50 0.56 3.80
C PRO A 59 -8.44 -0.61 3.48
N CYS A 60 -9.62 -0.61 4.09
CA CYS A 60 -10.60 -1.69 3.92
C CYS A 60 -11.93 -1.08 3.48
N MET A 61 -12.50 -1.60 2.41
CA MET A 61 -13.85 -1.24 1.99
C MET A 61 -14.59 -2.52 1.65
N ASP A 62 -15.38 -2.98 2.61
CA ASP A 62 -16.38 -3.98 2.35
C ASP A 62 -15.80 -5.35 1.92
N GLU A 63 -14.60 -5.66 2.41
CA GLU A 63 -13.89 -6.91 2.08
C GLU A 63 -14.44 -8.13 2.80
N PRO A 64 -14.35 -9.34 2.22
CA PRO A 64 -14.73 -10.55 2.92
C PRO A 64 -13.83 -10.80 4.13
N ARG A 65 -14.42 -11.17 5.27
CA ARG A 65 -13.70 -11.47 6.54
C ARG A 65 -12.46 -12.35 6.34
N ARG A 66 -12.57 -13.42 5.54
CA ARG A 66 -11.46 -14.36 5.27
C ARG A 66 -10.25 -13.69 4.60
N VAL A 67 -10.49 -12.68 3.76
CA VAL A 67 -9.44 -11.96 3.04
C VAL A 67 -8.72 -11.03 4.00
N ILE A 68 -9.48 -10.29 4.83
CA ILE A 68 -8.92 -9.46 5.90
C ILE A 68 -8.06 -10.30 6.85
N GLU A 69 -8.56 -11.44 7.33
CA GLU A 69 -7.80 -12.35 8.19
C GLU A 69 -6.52 -12.85 7.52
N GLY A 70 -6.57 -13.13 6.22
CA GLY A 70 -5.41 -13.48 5.42
C GLY A 70 -4.36 -12.35 5.36
N VAL A 71 -4.79 -11.12 5.08
CA VAL A 71 -3.92 -9.94 5.06
C VAL A 71 -3.28 -9.73 6.44
N LEU A 72 -4.07 -9.78 7.52
CA LEU A 72 -3.56 -9.64 8.89
C LEU A 72 -2.50 -10.70 9.22
N ALA A 73 -2.73 -11.95 8.82
CA ALA A 73 -1.79 -13.05 9.01
C ALA A 73 -0.49 -12.88 8.20
N GLY A 74 -0.55 -12.19 7.05
CA GLY A 74 0.62 -11.89 6.23
C GLY A 74 1.51 -10.78 6.80
N ILE A 75 0.94 -9.80 7.53
CA ILE A 75 1.71 -8.67 8.08
C ILE A 75 2.70 -9.17 9.15
N PRO A 76 4.02 -8.94 8.99
CA PRO A 76 5.05 -9.34 9.96
C PRO A 76 4.77 -8.84 11.38
N HIS A 77 5.07 -9.69 12.37
CA HIS A 77 4.69 -9.51 13.78
C HIS A 77 5.09 -8.15 14.37
N ASP A 78 6.32 -7.70 14.08
CA ASP A 78 6.91 -6.50 14.66
C ASP A 78 6.24 -5.18 14.18
N CYS A 79 5.44 -5.23 13.12
CA CYS A 79 4.74 -4.05 12.60
C CYS A 79 3.48 -3.72 13.41
N LEU A 80 3.19 -2.42 13.58
CA LEU A 80 1.87 -1.96 14.03
C LEU A 80 0.89 -2.02 12.88
N ILE A 81 -0.30 -2.57 13.12
CA ILE A 81 -1.40 -2.59 12.15
C ILE A 81 -2.31 -1.38 12.39
N VAL A 82 -2.66 -0.66 11.32
CA VAL A 82 -3.69 0.38 11.33
C VAL A 82 -4.71 0.08 10.25
N LEU A 83 -5.92 -0.34 10.61
CA LEU A 83 -7.00 -0.58 9.66
C LEU A 83 -7.94 0.64 9.61
N VAL A 84 -8.11 1.19 8.42
CA VAL A 84 -9.04 2.31 8.17
C VAL A 84 -10.16 1.78 7.30
N SER A 85 -11.35 1.67 7.88
CA SER A 85 -12.53 1.10 7.21
C SER A 85 -13.40 2.18 6.59
N HIS A 86 -13.77 1.99 5.33
CA HIS A 86 -14.83 2.72 4.65
C HIS A 86 -16.09 1.86 4.44
N SER A 87 -16.17 0.73 5.13
CA SER A 87 -17.25 -0.24 4.98
C SER A 87 -18.58 0.27 5.52
N ALA A 88 -19.68 -0.40 5.17
CA ALA A 88 -20.95 -0.13 5.83
C ALA A 88 -20.82 -0.31 7.35
N ARG A 89 -21.53 0.49 8.15
CA ARG A 89 -21.38 0.51 9.64
C ARG A 89 -21.51 -0.86 10.30
N HIS A 90 -22.40 -1.72 9.80
CA HIS A 90 -22.58 -3.08 10.31
C HIS A 90 -21.40 -4.00 9.96
N ARG A 91 -20.73 -3.77 8.83
CA ARG A 91 -19.51 -4.50 8.42
C ARG A 91 -18.29 -4.06 9.20
N TYR A 92 -18.16 -2.75 9.46
CA TYR A 92 -17.09 -2.22 10.31
C TYR A 92 -16.99 -2.94 11.67
N ALA A 93 -18.12 -3.21 12.32
CA ALA A 93 -18.13 -3.92 13.59
C ALA A 93 -17.53 -5.33 13.48
N ALA A 94 -17.79 -6.03 12.37
CA ALA A 94 -17.21 -7.34 12.10
C ALA A 94 -15.71 -7.25 11.80
N GLU A 95 -15.28 -6.27 11.01
CA GLU A 95 -13.87 -6.03 10.68
C GLU A 95 -13.05 -5.70 11.92
N ALA A 96 -13.52 -4.76 12.74
CA ALA A 96 -12.90 -4.42 14.02
C ALA A 96 -12.88 -5.62 14.98
N GLY A 97 -13.91 -6.47 14.95
CA GLY A 97 -13.96 -7.74 15.68
C GLY A 97 -12.90 -8.74 15.22
N SER A 98 -12.70 -8.89 13.92
CA SER A 98 -11.66 -9.75 13.34
C SER A 98 -10.24 -9.27 13.69
N VAL A 99 -9.99 -7.96 13.63
CA VAL A 99 -8.70 -7.39 14.06
C VAL A 99 -8.46 -7.65 15.55
N ASP A 100 -9.47 -7.42 16.40
CA ASP A 100 -9.39 -7.66 17.84
C ASP A 100 -9.14 -9.13 18.18
N GLU A 101 -9.85 -10.05 17.55
CA GLU A 101 -9.65 -11.49 17.70
C GLU A 101 -8.24 -11.91 17.28
N PHE A 102 -7.78 -11.46 16.10
CA PHE A 102 -6.43 -11.73 15.62
C PHE A 102 -5.35 -11.20 16.59
N CYS A 103 -5.52 -9.97 17.08
CA CYS A 103 -4.58 -9.34 18.01
C CYS A 103 -4.50 -10.09 19.35
N ARG A 104 -5.64 -10.55 19.89
CA ARG A 104 -5.66 -11.39 21.10
C ARG A 104 -4.95 -12.72 20.89
N LEU A 105 -5.16 -13.38 19.75
CA LEU A 105 -4.56 -14.67 19.45
C LEU A 105 -3.04 -14.58 19.24
N THR A 106 -2.57 -13.45 18.68
CA THR A 106 -1.17 -13.26 18.30
C THR A 106 -0.37 -12.41 19.28
N GLY A 107 -1.01 -11.81 20.29
CA GLY A 107 -0.37 -10.91 21.25
C GLY A 107 0.11 -9.59 20.61
N ARG A 108 -0.59 -9.10 19.58
CA ARG A 108 -0.19 -7.94 18.78
C ARG A 108 -1.05 -6.72 19.06
N ALA A 109 -0.48 -5.54 18.80
CA ALA A 109 -1.22 -4.28 18.86
C ALA A 109 -1.75 -3.87 17.47
N ALA A 110 -2.91 -3.22 17.46
CA ALA A 110 -3.50 -2.63 16.26
C ALA A 110 -4.32 -1.39 16.60
N VAL A 111 -4.59 -0.56 15.59
CA VAL A 111 -5.54 0.54 15.65
C VAL A 111 -6.59 0.34 14.57
N VAL A 112 -7.86 0.57 14.90
CA VAL A 112 -8.96 0.54 13.94
C VAL A 112 -9.78 1.83 14.04
N VAL A 113 -10.24 2.34 12.89
CA VAL A 113 -11.14 3.49 12.83
C VAL A 113 -12.00 3.44 11.57
N HIS A 114 -13.20 4.01 11.64
CA HIS A 114 -14.06 4.16 10.48
C HIS A 114 -13.88 5.55 9.84
N GLN A 115 -13.62 5.60 8.53
CA GLN A 115 -13.36 6.82 7.76
C GLN A 115 -14.48 7.88 7.90
N ARG A 116 -15.75 7.47 7.82
CA ARG A 116 -16.91 8.37 7.99
C ARG A 116 -17.30 8.65 9.46
N ASP A 117 -16.46 8.39 10.45
CA ASP A 117 -16.78 8.70 11.85
C ASP A 117 -16.92 10.23 12.07
N PRO A 118 -18.05 10.72 12.60
CA PRO A 118 -18.22 12.15 12.92
C PRO A 118 -17.17 12.70 13.90
N GLY A 119 -16.70 11.89 14.86
CA GLY A 119 -15.65 12.26 15.79
C GLY A 119 -14.27 12.32 15.13
N LEU A 120 -14.01 11.46 14.13
CA LEU A 120 -12.81 11.59 13.29
C LEU A 120 -12.85 12.90 12.47
N ALA A 121 -14.01 13.24 11.91
CA ALA A 121 -14.19 14.51 11.22
C ALA A 121 -14.01 15.72 12.15
N ALA A 122 -14.51 15.64 13.39
CA ALA A 122 -14.27 16.65 14.42
C ALA A 122 -12.78 16.79 14.74
N ALA A 123 -12.04 15.68 14.83
CA ALA A 123 -10.60 15.68 15.05
C ALA A 123 -9.84 16.34 13.90
N ILE A 124 -10.18 16.02 12.64
CA ILE A 124 -9.60 16.64 11.44
C ILE A 124 -9.85 18.16 11.43
N LYS A 125 -11.08 18.58 11.74
CA LYS A 125 -11.45 19.99 11.83
C LYS A 125 -10.65 20.72 12.92
N ALA A 126 -10.54 20.13 14.11
CA ALA A 126 -9.76 20.68 15.22
C ALA A 126 -8.26 20.77 14.88
N ALA A 127 -7.76 19.80 14.10
CA ALA A 127 -6.38 19.70 13.69
C ALA A 127 -6.00 20.58 12.48
N ARG A 128 -6.94 21.40 11.99
CA ARG A 128 -6.77 22.38 10.90
C ARG A 128 -6.51 21.78 9.52
N LEU A 129 -7.16 20.65 9.22
CA LEU A 129 -7.18 20.06 7.88
C LEU A 129 -8.62 19.94 7.33
N PRO A 130 -9.42 21.03 7.30
CA PRO A 130 -10.82 20.96 6.86
C PRO A 130 -11.00 20.54 5.39
N GLU A 131 -9.95 20.60 4.57
CA GLU A 131 -9.97 20.21 3.15
C GLU A 131 -10.33 18.73 2.95
N LEU A 132 -10.02 17.89 3.94
CA LEU A 132 -10.34 16.46 3.94
C LEU A 132 -11.83 16.17 4.21
N LEU A 133 -12.60 17.20 4.56
CA LEU A 133 -14.03 17.08 4.83
C LEU A 133 -14.88 17.39 3.58
N ASP A 134 -16.01 16.71 3.46
CA ASP A 134 -17.04 16.96 2.46
C ASP A 134 -18.09 17.97 2.96
N ASP A 135 -19.11 18.18 2.14
CA ASP A 135 -20.17 19.15 2.41
C ASP A 135 -21.07 18.74 3.60
N ASP A 136 -21.11 17.44 3.95
CA ASP A 136 -21.77 16.92 5.15
C ASP A 136 -20.94 17.15 6.42
N GLY A 137 -19.72 17.68 6.28
CA GLY A 137 -18.77 17.86 7.37
C GLY A 137 -18.15 16.55 7.86
N LEU A 138 -18.21 15.49 7.05
CA LEU A 138 -17.58 14.19 7.30
C LEU A 138 -16.35 14.01 6.42
N VAL A 139 -15.48 13.05 6.72
CA VAL A 139 -14.32 12.78 5.86
C VAL A 139 -14.77 12.31 4.49
N ARG A 140 -14.21 12.89 3.42
CA ARG A 140 -14.44 12.48 2.03
C ARG A 140 -14.21 10.98 1.85
N THR A 141 -14.94 10.37 0.93
CA THR A 141 -14.86 8.95 0.61
C THR A 141 -13.75 8.69 -0.40
N GLY A 142 -12.96 7.63 -0.17
CA GLY A 142 -11.93 7.21 -1.11
C GLY A 142 -10.72 6.57 -0.43
N LYS A 143 -9.96 5.79 -1.22
CA LYS A 143 -8.75 5.11 -0.78
C LYS A 143 -7.69 6.12 -0.32
N GLY A 144 -7.40 7.14 -1.12
CA GLY A 144 -6.43 8.18 -0.77
C GLY A 144 -6.70 8.85 0.59
N GLU A 145 -7.97 9.12 0.89
CA GLU A 145 -8.43 9.67 2.17
C GLU A 145 -8.22 8.69 3.33
N ALA A 146 -8.50 7.39 3.12
CA ALA A 146 -8.21 6.35 4.10
C ALA A 146 -6.70 6.24 4.40
N LEU A 147 -5.86 6.31 3.36
CA LEU A 147 -4.41 6.30 3.49
C LEU A 147 -3.90 7.53 4.27
N LEU A 148 -4.49 8.71 4.05
CA LEU A 148 -4.18 9.93 4.80
C LEU A 148 -4.53 9.79 6.29
N ILE A 149 -5.71 9.26 6.61
CA ILE A 149 -6.10 8.97 8.01
C ILE A 149 -5.10 7.99 8.64
N GLY A 150 -4.80 6.89 7.96
CA GLY A 150 -3.84 5.90 8.45
C GLY A 150 -2.44 6.48 8.66
N THR A 151 -2.00 7.37 7.78
CA THR A 151 -0.71 8.07 7.90
C THR A 151 -0.70 9.05 9.07
N ALA A 152 -1.79 9.76 9.33
CA ALA A 152 -1.91 10.64 10.49
C ALA A 152 -1.84 9.86 11.81
N ILE A 153 -2.52 8.71 11.87
CA ILE A 153 -2.45 7.78 13.01
C ILE A 153 -1.04 7.20 13.15
N ALA A 154 -0.39 6.82 12.04
CA ALA A 154 0.98 6.31 12.04
C ALA A 154 1.96 7.33 12.65
N ALA A 155 1.83 8.60 12.30
CA ALA A 155 2.66 9.68 12.84
C ALA A 155 2.49 9.85 14.36
N MET A 156 1.29 9.61 14.91
CA MET A 156 1.04 9.65 16.36
C MET A 156 1.68 8.49 17.12
N SER A 157 2.02 7.39 16.44
CA SER A 157 2.55 6.19 17.08
C SER A 157 4.03 6.30 17.49
N GLY A 158 4.72 7.35 17.03
CA GLY A 158 6.15 7.58 17.30
C GLY A 158 7.11 6.72 16.46
N ARG A 159 6.58 5.92 15.53
CA ARG A 159 7.35 5.10 14.59
C ARG A 159 7.97 5.94 13.46
N ALA A 160 8.93 5.36 12.74
CA ALA A 160 9.68 6.06 11.69
C ALA A 160 9.16 5.85 10.26
N TYR A 161 8.35 4.81 10.02
CA TYR A 161 7.92 4.41 8.68
C TYR A 161 6.42 4.11 8.61
N VAL A 162 5.84 4.31 7.43
CA VAL A 162 4.48 3.90 7.08
C VAL A 162 4.50 3.11 5.78
N GLY A 163 3.79 1.99 5.74
CA GLY A 163 3.57 1.15 4.57
C GLY A 163 2.09 0.92 4.34
N TYR A 164 1.71 0.69 3.10
CA TYR A 164 0.32 0.47 2.70
C TYR A 164 0.17 -0.93 2.10
N VAL A 165 -0.89 -1.63 2.50
CA VAL A 165 -1.25 -2.96 1.99
C VAL A 165 -2.74 -2.98 1.75
N ASP A 166 -3.16 -3.33 0.52
CA ASP A 166 -4.57 -3.41 0.20
C ASP A 166 -5.24 -4.61 0.90
N ALA A 167 -6.48 -4.40 1.37
CA ALA A 167 -7.22 -5.39 2.16
C ALA A 167 -7.82 -6.53 1.32
N ASP A 168 -7.82 -6.41 0.00
CA ASP A 168 -8.40 -7.35 -0.97
C ASP A 168 -7.39 -8.38 -1.50
N ASN A 169 -6.23 -8.53 -0.82
CA ASN A 169 -5.20 -9.47 -1.24
C ASN A 169 -5.47 -10.90 -0.75
N HIS A 170 -5.57 -11.84 -1.69
CA HIS A 170 -5.88 -13.26 -1.40
C HIS A 170 -4.65 -14.10 -1.01
N VAL A 171 -3.44 -13.55 -1.04
CA VAL A 171 -2.19 -14.28 -0.82
C VAL A 171 -1.44 -13.71 0.39
N PRO A 172 -1.64 -14.27 1.59
CA PRO A 172 -0.94 -13.82 2.80
C PRO A 172 0.59 -13.82 2.68
N GLY A 173 1.14 -14.79 1.94
CA GLY A 173 2.58 -14.87 1.66
C GLY A 173 3.09 -13.66 0.88
N ALA A 174 2.30 -13.15 -0.07
CA ALA A 174 2.65 -11.97 -0.83
C ALA A 174 2.61 -10.72 0.06
N VAL A 175 1.63 -10.60 0.94
CA VAL A 175 1.59 -9.53 1.97
C VAL A 175 2.85 -9.56 2.84
N HIS A 176 3.27 -10.75 3.29
CA HIS A 176 4.50 -10.91 4.05
C HIS A 176 5.73 -10.45 3.25
N GLU A 177 5.76 -10.81 1.97
CA GLU A 177 6.82 -10.41 1.05
C GLU A 177 6.87 -8.88 0.91
N TYR A 178 5.74 -8.22 0.66
CA TYR A 178 5.67 -6.76 0.46
C TYR A 178 6.25 -6.00 1.65
N VAL A 179 5.80 -6.35 2.85
CA VAL A 179 6.24 -5.67 4.07
C VAL A 179 7.72 -5.94 4.35
N THR A 180 8.21 -7.12 3.99
CA THR A 180 9.64 -7.44 4.05
C THR A 180 10.46 -6.64 3.03
N ALA A 181 9.95 -6.47 1.82
CA ALA A 181 10.57 -5.63 0.79
C ALA A 181 10.55 -4.14 1.16
N TYR A 182 9.49 -3.64 1.81
CA TYR A 182 9.47 -2.30 2.38
C TYR A 182 10.61 -2.10 3.36
N ALA A 183 10.75 -3.02 4.33
CA ALA A 183 11.78 -2.95 5.34
C ALA A 183 13.19 -3.00 4.73
N ALA A 184 13.42 -3.93 3.78
CA ALA A 184 14.69 -4.06 3.07
C ALA A 184 15.02 -2.79 2.26
N GLY A 185 14.08 -2.27 1.48
CA GLY A 185 14.27 -1.07 0.68
C GLY A 185 14.49 0.18 1.52
N LEU A 186 13.71 0.40 2.58
CA LEU A 186 13.89 1.55 3.49
C LEU A 186 15.25 1.50 4.18
N ARG A 187 15.71 0.29 4.56
CA ARG A 187 17.06 0.09 5.10
C ARG A 187 18.16 0.43 4.10
N LEU A 188 18.01 0.05 2.83
CA LEU A 188 18.98 0.33 1.76
C LEU A 188 19.00 1.81 1.35
N ALA A 189 17.85 2.48 1.37
CA ALA A 189 17.73 3.89 1.02
C ALA A 189 18.60 4.80 1.91
N GLY A 190 18.74 4.46 3.20
CA GLY A 190 19.74 5.01 4.13
C GLY A 190 19.61 6.50 4.46
N GLY A 191 18.52 7.17 4.04
CA GLY A 191 18.27 8.60 4.23
C GLY A 191 16.94 8.90 4.91
N PRO A 192 16.73 10.15 5.38
CA PRO A 192 15.52 10.55 6.11
C PRO A 192 14.27 10.64 5.21
N TYR A 193 14.46 10.73 3.89
CA TYR A 193 13.38 10.71 2.90
C TYR A 193 13.57 9.54 1.95
N ALA A 194 12.82 8.49 2.20
CA ALA A 194 12.85 7.27 1.43
C ALA A 194 11.43 6.84 1.07
N MET A 195 11.29 6.26 -0.12
CA MET A 195 10.07 5.63 -0.61
C MET A 195 10.44 4.30 -1.26
N VAL A 196 9.71 3.25 -0.92
CA VAL A 196 9.79 1.93 -1.55
C VAL A 196 8.45 1.68 -2.24
N ARG A 197 8.48 1.25 -3.50
CA ARG A 197 7.28 1.00 -4.30
C ARG A 197 7.37 -0.39 -4.91
N ILE A 198 6.27 -1.12 -4.87
CA ILE A 198 6.15 -2.45 -5.46
C ILE A 198 5.32 -2.32 -6.74
N PRO A 199 5.84 -2.76 -7.90
CA PRO A 199 5.08 -2.71 -9.13
C PRO A 199 3.95 -3.73 -9.08
N ARG A 200 2.85 -3.38 -9.74
CA ARG A 200 1.75 -4.30 -9.94
C ARG A 200 2.22 -5.47 -10.80
N HIS A 201 2.12 -6.69 -10.27
CA HIS A 201 2.49 -7.89 -11.02
C HIS A 201 1.41 -8.29 -12.02
N PRO A 202 1.80 -8.89 -13.17
CA PRO A 202 0.86 -9.53 -14.08
C PRO A 202 0.02 -10.57 -13.34
N ARG A 203 -1.31 -10.47 -13.45
CA ARG A 203 -2.22 -11.43 -12.83
C ARG A 203 -2.27 -12.73 -13.63
N PRO A 204 -2.28 -13.91 -12.98
CA PRO A 204 -2.64 -15.15 -13.63
C PRO A 204 -4.12 -15.14 -14.04
N VAL A 205 -4.40 -15.42 -15.31
CA VAL A 205 -5.74 -15.52 -15.90
C VAL A 205 -5.86 -16.86 -16.60
N VAL A 206 -6.90 -17.63 -16.30
CA VAL A 206 -7.18 -18.88 -17.02
C VAL A 206 -8.00 -18.56 -18.27
N ARG A 207 -7.50 -18.94 -19.44
CA ARG A 207 -8.24 -18.88 -20.72
C ARG A 207 -8.11 -20.24 -21.41
N ASP A 208 -9.21 -20.78 -21.90
CA ASP A 208 -9.25 -22.08 -22.59
C ASP A 208 -8.53 -23.21 -21.82
N GLY A 209 -8.72 -23.25 -20.49
CA GLY A 209 -8.10 -24.25 -19.61
C GLY A 209 -6.59 -24.08 -19.39
N ARG A 210 -6.00 -22.98 -19.86
CA ARG A 210 -4.57 -22.67 -19.71
C ARG A 210 -4.36 -21.41 -18.86
N LEU A 211 -3.33 -21.44 -18.02
CA LEU A 211 -2.90 -20.29 -17.23
C LEU A 211 -2.08 -19.34 -18.11
N PHE A 212 -2.52 -18.09 -18.22
CA PHE A 212 -1.79 -16.99 -18.84
C PHE A 212 -1.44 -15.96 -17.78
N LEU A 213 -0.34 -15.24 -17.95
CA LEU A 213 -0.10 -14.01 -17.20
C LEU A 213 -0.56 -12.85 -18.07
N ASP A 214 -1.49 -12.03 -17.59
CA ASP A 214 -1.95 -10.86 -18.34
C ASP A 214 -0.96 -9.71 -18.18
N VAL A 215 0.00 -9.63 -19.11
CA VAL A 215 1.18 -8.76 -19.03
C VAL A 215 1.02 -7.39 -19.71
N ARG A 216 -0.08 -7.12 -20.44
CA ARG A 216 -0.15 -5.97 -21.36
C ARG A 216 -1.35 -5.05 -21.11
N GLY A 217 -1.12 -3.73 -21.21
CA GLY A 217 -2.16 -2.72 -21.42
C GLY A 217 -2.92 -2.28 -20.17
N GLY A 218 -2.41 -2.57 -18.98
CA GLY A 218 -3.01 -2.14 -17.72
C GLY A 218 -2.80 -0.64 -17.42
N GLY A 219 -3.57 -0.10 -16.47
CA GLY A 219 -3.40 1.28 -15.97
C GLY A 219 -1.96 1.64 -15.60
N ALA A 220 -1.23 0.68 -15.00
CA ALA A 220 0.18 0.79 -14.63
C ALA A 220 1.10 1.22 -15.79
N GLU A 221 1.00 0.53 -16.94
CA GLU A 221 1.89 0.73 -18.09
C GLU A 221 1.71 2.14 -18.68
N VAL A 222 0.45 2.60 -18.76
CA VAL A 222 0.10 3.94 -19.23
C VAL A 222 0.64 5.01 -18.28
N THR A 223 0.45 4.84 -16.97
CA THR A 223 0.95 5.80 -15.97
C THR A 223 2.48 5.84 -15.97
N ASN A 224 3.14 4.68 -16.04
CA ASN A 224 4.60 4.58 -16.17
C ASN A 224 5.10 5.31 -17.43
N TYR A 225 4.43 5.09 -18.56
CA TYR A 225 4.78 5.76 -19.82
C TYR A 225 4.80 7.28 -19.64
N PHE A 226 3.70 7.88 -19.18
CA PHE A 226 3.64 9.34 -19.05
C PHE A 226 4.57 9.91 -17.97
N LEU A 227 4.77 9.20 -16.86
CA LEU A 227 5.77 9.61 -15.85
C LEU A 227 7.19 9.61 -16.43
N ASN A 228 7.55 8.60 -17.21
CA ASN A 228 8.84 8.55 -17.90
C ASN A 228 8.95 9.64 -18.98
N ARG A 229 7.86 10.06 -19.63
CA ARG A 229 7.88 11.22 -20.54
C ARG A 229 8.19 12.53 -19.80
N VAL A 230 7.63 12.72 -18.60
CA VAL A 230 7.96 13.87 -17.74
C VAL A 230 9.42 13.83 -17.31
N LEU A 231 9.92 12.67 -16.88
CA LEU A 231 11.31 12.48 -16.51
C LEU A 231 12.26 12.74 -17.69
N ALA A 232 11.97 12.16 -18.86
CA ALA A 232 12.75 12.32 -20.09
C ALA A 232 12.81 13.77 -20.55
N ALA A 233 11.71 14.51 -20.44
CA ALA A 233 11.66 15.92 -20.80
C ALA A 233 12.48 16.80 -19.85
N HIS A 234 12.65 16.39 -18.59
CA HIS A 234 13.50 17.08 -17.62
C HIS A 234 14.99 16.76 -17.82
N THR A 235 15.33 15.48 -18.07
CA THR A 235 16.72 15.02 -18.21
C THR A 235 17.28 15.23 -19.61
N GLY A 236 16.41 15.35 -20.62
CA GLY A 236 16.79 15.36 -22.04
C GLY A 236 17.13 13.97 -22.61
N LEU A 237 16.86 12.90 -21.86
CA LEU A 237 17.20 11.52 -22.22
C LEU A 237 15.95 10.63 -22.18
N ALA A 238 15.78 9.77 -23.18
CA ALA A 238 14.73 8.76 -23.13
C ALA A 238 14.98 7.79 -21.97
N THR A 239 13.92 7.39 -21.27
CA THR A 239 13.99 6.57 -20.06
C THR A 239 12.76 5.67 -19.91
N GLU A 240 12.96 4.56 -19.21
CA GLU A 240 11.93 3.65 -18.69
C GLU A 240 12.16 3.38 -17.18
N ALA A 241 12.84 4.30 -16.48
CA ALA A 241 13.25 4.10 -15.09
C ALA A 241 12.08 3.93 -14.12
N ILE A 242 10.94 4.57 -14.38
CA ILE A 242 9.74 4.45 -13.53
C ILE A 242 8.89 3.26 -13.99
N ALA A 243 8.76 2.26 -13.12
CA ALA A 243 7.96 1.05 -13.32
C ALA A 243 6.78 0.94 -12.34
N THR A 244 6.60 1.91 -11.43
CA THR A 244 5.71 1.82 -10.26
C THR A 244 4.73 3.00 -10.14
N GLY A 245 4.29 3.56 -11.27
CA GLY A 245 3.43 4.72 -11.36
C GLY A 245 2.06 4.55 -10.68
N ASP A 246 1.55 3.33 -10.57
CA ASP A 246 0.29 2.99 -9.90
C ASP A 246 0.46 2.01 -8.71
N ALA A 247 1.65 2.01 -8.09
CA ALA A 247 1.97 1.12 -6.97
C ALA A 247 1.08 1.36 -5.74
N GLY A 248 0.03 0.53 -5.60
CA GLY A 248 -0.82 0.50 -4.40
C GLY A 248 0.02 0.11 -3.17
N GLU A 249 0.79 -0.97 -3.31
CA GLU A 249 1.78 -1.42 -2.33
C GLU A 249 3.03 -0.53 -2.35
N ARG A 250 3.15 0.32 -1.33
CA ARG A 250 4.32 1.18 -1.14
C ARG A 250 4.54 1.51 0.34
N ALA A 251 5.74 1.95 0.66
CA ALA A 251 6.12 2.45 1.97
C ALA A 251 6.99 3.69 1.89
N LEU A 252 6.92 4.52 2.92
CA LEU A 252 7.65 5.76 3.04
C LEU A 252 8.24 5.90 4.44
N SER A 253 9.37 6.58 4.54
CA SER A 253 9.75 7.26 5.78
C SER A 253 8.65 8.26 6.16
N LEU A 254 8.21 8.25 7.41
CA LEU A 254 7.20 9.20 7.90
C LEU A 254 7.57 10.68 7.67
N PRO A 255 8.84 11.11 7.83
CA PRO A 255 9.25 12.47 7.47
C PRO A 255 8.96 12.85 6.01
N LEU A 256 9.06 11.91 5.07
CA LEU A 256 8.67 12.12 3.68
C LEU A 256 7.14 12.15 3.53
N ALA A 257 6.45 11.17 4.09
CA ALA A 257 4.98 11.08 4.01
C ALA A 257 4.28 12.33 4.54
N LEU A 258 4.80 12.94 5.60
CA LEU A 258 4.26 14.17 6.19
C LEU A 258 4.55 15.43 5.36
N ARG A 259 5.50 15.38 4.42
CA ARG A 259 5.86 16.52 3.55
C ARG A 259 5.17 16.49 2.19
N LEU A 260 4.78 15.31 1.73
CA LEU A 260 4.08 15.17 0.45
C LEU A 260 2.65 15.68 0.56
N ARG A 261 2.18 16.29 -0.54
CA ARG A 261 0.75 16.49 -0.80
C ARG A 261 0.18 15.18 -1.32
N ALA A 262 -1.04 14.86 -0.94
CA ALA A 262 -1.71 13.63 -1.37
C ALA A 262 -2.86 13.96 -2.32
N ALA A 263 -3.07 13.11 -3.31
CA ALA A 263 -4.30 13.13 -4.10
C ALA A 263 -5.35 12.19 -3.48
N GLY A 264 -6.62 12.58 -3.57
CA GLY A 264 -7.75 11.71 -3.25
C GLY A 264 -7.99 10.64 -4.32
N GLY A 265 -8.85 9.67 -4.00
CA GLY A 265 -9.28 8.64 -4.96
C GLY A 265 -8.14 7.74 -5.46
N LEU A 266 -8.13 7.45 -6.77
CA LEU A 266 -7.17 6.55 -7.43
C LEU A 266 -5.96 7.27 -8.04
N ALA A 267 -5.87 8.58 -7.85
CA ALA A 267 -4.78 9.39 -8.39
C ALA A 267 -3.56 9.47 -7.46
N GLY A 268 -3.67 8.94 -6.23
CA GLY A 268 -2.67 9.07 -5.17
C GLY A 268 -1.27 8.63 -5.60
N GLU A 269 -1.18 7.45 -6.20
CA GLU A 269 0.08 6.80 -6.59
C GLU A 269 0.86 7.61 -7.62
N ALA A 270 0.18 8.12 -8.65
CA ALA A 270 0.78 8.92 -9.71
C ALA A 270 1.13 10.34 -9.22
N HIS A 271 0.26 10.91 -8.39
CA HIS A 271 0.47 12.23 -7.81
C HIS A 271 1.71 12.29 -6.92
N GLU A 272 2.05 11.23 -6.20
CA GLU A 272 3.26 11.18 -5.37
C GLU A 272 4.54 11.48 -6.17
N PHE A 273 4.67 10.94 -7.39
CA PHE A 273 5.79 11.29 -8.26
C PHE A 273 5.74 12.75 -8.70
N ALA A 274 4.57 13.23 -9.13
CA ALA A 274 4.40 14.61 -9.56
C ALA A 274 4.76 15.60 -8.45
N ASP A 275 4.38 15.30 -7.20
CA ASP A 275 4.67 16.12 -6.05
C ASP A 275 6.13 16.01 -5.60
N LEU A 276 6.73 14.82 -5.64
CA LEU A 276 8.17 14.64 -5.44
C LEU A 276 9.00 15.50 -6.40
N PHE A 277 8.65 15.47 -7.69
CA PHE A 277 9.33 16.28 -8.71
C PHE A 277 9.12 17.78 -8.46
N ALA A 278 7.92 18.19 -8.06
CA ALA A 278 7.63 19.60 -7.81
C ALA A 278 8.38 20.14 -6.58
N GLN A 279 8.43 19.36 -5.50
CA GLN A 279 9.01 19.79 -4.22
C GLN A 279 10.52 19.60 -4.15
N PHE A 280 11.03 18.48 -4.66
CA PHE A 280 12.42 18.03 -4.52
C PHE A 280 13.21 18.04 -5.83
N GLY A 281 12.56 18.35 -6.97
CA GLY A 281 13.24 18.55 -8.25
C GLY A 281 14.00 19.88 -8.36
N ARG A 282 13.80 20.80 -7.42
CA ARG A 282 14.46 22.11 -7.41
C ARG A 282 15.90 22.05 -6.88
N PRO A 283 16.79 22.96 -7.33
CA PRO A 283 18.15 23.05 -6.79
C PRO A 283 18.17 23.26 -5.27
N GLY A 284 19.08 22.56 -4.59
CA GLY A 284 19.26 22.69 -3.14
C GLY A 284 18.23 21.96 -2.27
N ALA A 285 17.31 21.19 -2.87
CA ALA A 285 16.41 20.33 -2.12
C ALA A 285 17.15 19.16 -1.44
N GLU A 286 16.59 18.67 -0.32
CA GLU A 286 17.09 17.47 0.35
C GLU A 286 16.91 16.24 -0.54
N ALA A 287 17.85 15.29 -0.46
CA ALA A 287 17.83 14.10 -1.29
C ALA A 287 16.69 13.16 -0.90
N VAL A 288 15.97 12.64 -1.91
CA VAL A 288 14.94 11.61 -1.75
C VAL A 288 15.33 10.38 -2.55
N SER A 289 15.27 9.21 -1.93
CA SER A 289 15.52 7.93 -2.60
C SER A 289 14.20 7.20 -2.85
N VAL A 290 13.91 6.89 -4.11
CA VAL A 290 12.75 6.07 -4.53
C VAL A 290 13.27 4.73 -5.04
N LEU A 291 12.97 3.66 -4.31
CA LEU A 291 13.33 2.29 -4.64
C LEU A 291 12.11 1.57 -5.20
N GLN A 292 12.33 0.77 -6.24
CA GLN A 292 11.29 -0.01 -6.91
C GLN A 292 11.69 -1.47 -6.83
N ILE A 293 10.88 -2.29 -6.15
CA ILE A 293 11.23 -3.68 -5.85
C ILE A 293 10.20 -4.62 -6.46
N GLU A 294 10.63 -5.43 -7.43
CA GLU A 294 9.86 -6.51 -8.05
C GLU A 294 9.89 -7.75 -7.14
N MET A 295 8.71 -8.12 -6.67
CA MET A 295 8.47 -9.28 -5.79
C MET A 295 8.61 -10.61 -6.53
N ARG A 296 8.58 -11.72 -5.78
CA ARG A 296 8.46 -13.09 -6.31
C ARG A 296 7.01 -13.55 -6.40
N ASP A 297 6.20 -13.23 -5.40
CA ASP A 297 4.79 -13.62 -5.37
C ASP A 297 3.95 -12.76 -6.34
N SER A 298 2.95 -13.41 -6.93
CA SER A 298 1.93 -12.71 -7.72
C SER A 298 0.96 -12.00 -6.78
N GLN A 299 0.73 -10.71 -7.01
CA GLN A 299 -0.34 -9.97 -6.34
C GLN A 299 -1.70 -10.44 -6.87
N SER A 300 -2.52 -11.07 -6.04
CA SER A 300 -3.88 -11.51 -6.41
C SER A 300 -4.91 -10.70 -5.61
N HIS A 301 -5.59 -9.80 -6.32
CA HIS A 301 -6.64 -8.94 -5.80
C HIS A 301 -7.97 -9.28 -6.48
N ASP A 302 -9.09 -8.87 -5.89
CA ASP A 302 -10.39 -8.99 -6.54
C ASP A 302 -10.42 -8.14 -7.84
N ASP A 303 -10.98 -8.70 -8.91
CA ASP A 303 -11.19 -7.96 -10.16
C ASP A 303 -12.36 -6.99 -9.96
N ALA A 304 -12.09 -5.80 -9.45
CA ALA A 304 -12.98 -4.67 -9.64
C ALA A 304 -12.96 -4.35 -11.15
N GLY A 305 -13.98 -4.78 -11.90
CA GLY A 305 -14.06 -4.61 -13.36
C GLY A 305 -13.88 -3.18 -13.89
N GLU A 306 -13.79 -2.19 -13.00
CA GLU A 306 -13.44 -0.78 -13.22
C GLU A 306 -11.94 -0.50 -13.45
N GLU A 307 -11.04 -1.46 -13.18
CA GLU A 307 -9.59 -1.25 -13.22
C GLU A 307 -8.99 -0.94 -14.60
N ARG A 308 -9.79 -1.07 -15.67
CA ARG A 308 -9.37 -0.94 -17.08
C ARG A 308 -10.19 0.08 -17.87
N GLY A 309 -10.75 1.09 -17.20
CA GLY A 309 -11.63 2.09 -17.81
C GLY A 309 -10.99 3.46 -18.05
N PRO A 310 -11.54 4.27 -18.97
CA PRO A 310 -11.14 5.66 -19.19
C PRO A 310 -11.18 6.54 -17.92
N GLY A 311 -12.07 6.24 -16.97
CA GLY A 311 -12.17 6.94 -15.69
C GLY A 311 -10.91 6.82 -14.83
N ARG A 312 -10.32 5.62 -14.73
CA ARG A 312 -9.07 5.41 -13.97
C ARG A 312 -7.90 6.18 -14.58
N TRP A 313 -7.80 6.19 -15.92
CA TRP A 313 -6.77 6.99 -16.60
C TRP A 313 -7.01 8.50 -16.46
N SER A 314 -8.27 8.94 -16.48
CA SER A 314 -8.64 10.35 -16.26
C SER A 314 -8.15 10.86 -14.90
N GLU A 315 -8.30 10.08 -13.83
CA GLU A 315 -7.80 10.44 -12.51
C GLU A 315 -6.26 10.42 -12.43
N ALA A 316 -5.65 9.28 -12.78
CA ALA A 316 -4.21 9.09 -12.64
C ALA A 316 -3.38 10.01 -13.57
N LEU A 317 -3.82 10.20 -14.81
CA LEU A 317 -3.15 11.11 -15.74
C LEU A 317 -3.59 12.55 -15.55
N GLY A 318 -4.77 12.80 -14.98
CA GLY A 318 -5.26 14.14 -14.72
C GLY A 318 -4.41 14.89 -13.71
N VAL A 319 -4.03 14.24 -12.60
CA VAL A 319 -3.09 14.84 -11.64
C VAL A 319 -1.74 15.18 -12.27
N LEU A 320 -1.23 14.32 -13.16
CA LEU A 320 -0.01 14.59 -13.90
C LEU A 320 -0.22 15.71 -14.92
N TYR A 321 -1.32 15.70 -15.67
CA TYR A 321 -1.67 16.73 -16.64
C TYR A 321 -1.75 18.12 -16.00
N HIS A 322 -2.25 18.22 -14.77
CA HIS A 322 -2.37 19.48 -14.05
C HIS A 322 -1.11 19.87 -13.26
N ALA A 323 -0.23 18.92 -12.91
CA ALA A 323 0.97 19.17 -12.14
C ALA A 323 1.91 20.20 -12.80
N PRO A 324 2.43 21.22 -12.09
CA PRO A 324 3.30 22.25 -12.68
C PRO A 324 4.57 21.73 -13.35
N VAL A 325 5.07 20.57 -12.90
CA VAL A 325 6.28 19.93 -13.45
C VAL A 325 6.08 19.33 -14.84
N THR A 326 4.84 19.12 -15.27
CA THR A 326 4.53 18.46 -16.54
C THR A 326 4.69 19.44 -17.71
N PRO A 327 5.60 19.15 -18.66
CA PRO A 327 5.85 20.03 -19.80
C PRO A 327 4.65 20.13 -20.76
N PRO A 328 4.49 21.24 -21.51
CA PRO A 328 3.36 21.42 -22.43
C PRO A 328 3.20 20.31 -23.46
N ALA A 329 4.31 19.78 -24.01
CA ALA A 329 4.27 18.69 -24.98
C ALA A 329 3.68 17.41 -24.36
N VAL A 330 4.09 17.06 -23.13
CA VAL A 330 3.56 15.89 -22.42
C VAL A 330 2.08 16.11 -22.04
N ARG A 331 1.68 17.33 -21.67
CA ARG A 331 0.26 17.65 -21.44
C ARG A 331 -0.59 17.43 -22.69
N ALA A 332 -0.12 17.86 -23.85
CA ALA A 332 -0.81 17.62 -25.11
C ALA A 332 -0.94 16.12 -25.40
N GLU A 333 0.12 15.35 -25.20
CA GLU A 333 0.10 13.89 -25.37
C GLU A 333 -0.91 13.20 -24.41
N ILE A 334 -0.98 13.63 -23.15
CA ILE A 334 -1.96 13.12 -22.18
C ILE A 334 -3.39 13.46 -22.64
N PHE A 335 -3.62 14.71 -23.05
CA PHE A 335 -4.93 15.17 -23.52
C PHE A 335 -5.40 14.36 -24.73
N ASP A 336 -4.55 14.20 -25.75
CA ASP A 336 -4.88 13.44 -26.96
C ASP A 336 -5.13 11.96 -26.64
N PHE A 337 -4.36 11.37 -25.71
CA PHE A 337 -4.54 9.99 -25.27
C PHE A 337 -5.91 9.76 -24.61
N LEU A 338 -6.33 10.68 -23.73
CA LEU A 338 -7.61 10.62 -23.03
C LEU A 338 -8.78 10.94 -23.95
N ALA A 339 -8.65 11.96 -24.81
CA ALA A 339 -9.68 12.36 -25.77
C ALA A 339 -9.98 11.24 -26.77
N GLY A 340 -8.96 10.48 -27.20
CA GLY A 340 -9.14 9.28 -28.03
C GLY A 340 -9.88 8.12 -27.35
N ARG A 341 -10.29 8.29 -26.09
CA ARG A 341 -11.02 7.32 -25.25
C ARG A 341 -12.24 7.94 -24.58
N ASP A 342 -12.73 9.05 -25.13
CA ASP A 342 -13.89 9.78 -24.60
C ASP A 342 -13.75 10.18 -23.12
N ALA A 343 -12.52 10.52 -22.70
CA ALA A 343 -12.21 10.99 -21.36
C ALA A 343 -11.45 12.32 -21.38
N GLU A 344 -11.54 13.08 -20.29
CA GLU A 344 -10.80 14.33 -20.09
C GLU A 344 -9.93 14.23 -18.83
N PRO A 345 -8.80 14.94 -18.75
CA PRO A 345 -7.97 14.95 -17.54
C PRO A 345 -8.73 15.62 -16.39
N SER A 346 -8.88 14.90 -15.27
CA SER A 346 -9.49 15.44 -14.06
C SER A 346 -8.41 15.95 -13.09
N PRO A 347 -8.52 17.17 -12.55
CA PRO A 347 -7.52 17.68 -11.60
C PRO A 347 -7.46 16.89 -10.29
N GLY A 348 -8.53 16.16 -9.95
CA GLY A 348 -8.66 15.48 -8.67
C GLY A 348 -8.68 16.44 -7.47
N TRP A 349 -8.73 15.87 -6.27
CA TRP A 349 -8.57 16.61 -5.01
C TRP A 349 -7.14 16.46 -4.52
N ILE A 350 -6.43 17.57 -4.30
CA ILE A 350 -5.09 17.57 -3.72
C ILE A 350 -5.14 18.14 -2.32
N TYR A 351 -4.76 17.33 -1.34
CA TYR A 351 -4.70 17.69 0.07
C TYR A 351 -3.33 18.28 0.42
N PRO A 352 -3.27 19.27 1.33
CA PRO A 352 -2.00 19.80 1.80
C PRO A 352 -1.23 18.74 2.62
N PRO A 353 0.08 18.93 2.84
CA PRO A 353 0.89 17.97 3.59
C PRO A 353 0.42 17.77 5.02
N LEU A 354 0.40 16.52 5.48
CA LEU A 354 -0.01 16.16 6.85
C LEU A 354 0.89 16.76 7.92
N GLY A 355 2.11 17.17 7.60
CA GLY A 355 3.00 17.88 8.52
C GLY A 355 2.46 19.23 9.01
N GLN A 356 1.38 19.75 8.41
CA GLN A 356 0.67 20.95 8.87
C GLN A 356 -0.38 20.65 9.95
N LEU A 357 -0.71 19.37 10.17
CA LEU A 357 -1.74 18.92 11.09
C LEU A 357 -1.31 19.15 12.54
N ALA A 358 -2.20 19.71 13.36
CA ALA A 358 -1.95 19.86 14.79
C ALA A 358 -2.15 18.51 15.51
N PHE A 359 -1.13 17.66 15.49
CA PHE A 359 -1.20 16.26 15.95
C PHE A 359 -1.67 16.10 17.39
N ASP A 360 -1.29 16.99 18.30
CA ASP A 360 -1.76 16.95 19.69
C ASP A 360 -3.29 17.12 19.76
N LEU A 361 -3.83 18.12 19.05
CA LEU A 361 -5.29 18.35 18.99
C LEU A 361 -6.01 17.23 18.25
N PHE A 362 -5.41 16.71 17.18
CA PHE A 362 -5.96 15.59 16.44
C PHE A 362 -6.12 14.38 17.34
N LYS A 363 -5.05 13.98 18.05
CA LYS A 363 -5.06 12.85 18.96
C LYS A 363 -6.09 13.04 20.08
N ASP A 364 -6.08 14.19 20.75
CA ASP A 364 -6.96 14.47 21.87
C ASP A 364 -8.44 14.39 21.48
N VAL A 365 -8.80 14.95 20.32
CA VAL A 365 -10.19 14.95 19.83
C VAL A 365 -10.56 13.58 19.25
N LEU A 366 -9.64 12.90 18.56
CA LEU A 366 -9.89 11.56 18.02
C LEU A 366 -10.24 10.57 19.13
N VAL A 367 -9.42 10.52 20.19
CA VAL A 367 -9.63 9.62 21.34
C VAL A 367 -10.93 9.96 22.07
N ARG A 368 -11.28 11.24 22.17
CA ARG A 368 -12.46 11.69 22.93
C ARG A 368 -13.78 11.53 22.18
N GLU A 369 -13.79 11.81 20.87
CA GLU A 369 -15.03 11.97 20.10
C GLU A 369 -15.29 10.83 19.11
N ALA A 370 -14.26 10.14 18.60
CA ALA A 370 -14.45 9.13 17.56
C ALA A 370 -14.90 7.80 18.18
N GLY A 371 -16.22 7.56 18.15
CA GLY A 371 -16.83 6.36 18.72
C GLY A 371 -16.40 5.04 18.04
N THR A 372 -15.81 5.12 16.85
CA THR A 372 -15.24 3.96 16.15
C THR A 372 -13.74 3.80 16.38
N PHE A 373 -13.02 4.81 16.85
CA PHE A 373 -11.58 4.70 17.09
C PHE A 373 -11.31 3.71 18.24
N ARG A 374 -10.49 2.69 17.99
CA ARG A 374 -10.08 1.72 19.01
C ARG A 374 -8.60 1.41 18.90
N GLU A 375 -7.91 1.51 20.03
CA GLU A 375 -6.58 0.94 20.23
C GLU A 375 -6.73 -0.46 20.82
N ILE A 376 -6.06 -1.44 20.21
CA ILE A 376 -6.10 -2.85 20.60
C ILE A 376 -4.70 -3.21 21.05
N ASP A 377 -4.55 -3.64 22.31
CA ASP A 377 -3.23 -3.89 22.93
C ASP A 377 -2.83 -5.37 22.98
N GLY A 378 -3.60 -6.27 22.36
CA GLY A 378 -3.27 -7.69 22.17
C GLY A 378 -3.13 -8.54 23.44
N ARG A 379 -3.17 -7.93 24.64
CA ARG A 379 -3.03 -8.64 25.90
C ARG A 379 -4.30 -9.47 26.17
N PRO A 380 -4.18 -10.75 26.54
CA PRO A 380 -5.33 -11.52 27.00
C PRO A 380 -5.89 -10.86 28.26
N GLU A 381 -7.22 -10.65 28.31
CA GLU A 381 -7.88 -10.24 29.55
C GLU A 381 -7.59 -11.28 30.64
N LYS A 382 -7.15 -10.81 31.81
CA LYS A 382 -6.76 -11.67 32.94
C LYS A 382 -7.88 -12.62 33.41
N ASP A 383 -9.13 -12.31 33.11
CA ASP A 383 -10.32 -13.06 33.55
C ASP A 383 -11.30 -13.38 32.40
N GLY A 384 -10.86 -13.26 31.15
CA GLY A 384 -11.68 -13.61 29.99
C GLY A 384 -11.96 -15.12 29.96
N PRO A 385 -13.17 -15.58 29.61
CA PRO A 385 -13.41 -17.00 29.44
C PRO A 385 -12.42 -17.54 28.41
N ILE A 386 -11.75 -18.64 28.74
CA ILE A 386 -10.99 -19.43 27.77
C ILE A 386 -12.00 -19.80 26.69
N LEU A 387 -11.97 -19.10 25.55
CA LEU A 387 -12.77 -19.46 24.40
C LEU A 387 -12.39 -20.90 24.04
N PRO A 388 -13.36 -21.80 23.83
CA PRO A 388 -13.04 -23.14 23.40
C PRO A 388 -12.23 -23.03 22.12
N ASN A 389 -11.09 -23.71 22.11
CA ASN A 389 -10.27 -23.87 20.91
C ASN A 389 -11.20 -24.14 19.71
N PRO A 390 -11.21 -23.33 18.64
CA PRO A 390 -12.04 -23.61 17.47
C PRO A 390 -11.65 -24.94 16.80
N LEU A 391 -10.49 -25.50 17.12
CA LEU A 391 -10.03 -26.84 16.73
C LEU A 391 -10.31 -27.92 17.82
N GLY A 392 -10.89 -27.55 18.95
CA GLY A 392 -11.08 -28.40 20.14
C GLY A 392 -12.43 -29.12 20.21
N LEU A 393 -13.37 -28.84 19.31
CA LEU A 393 -14.70 -29.50 19.26
C LEU A 393 -14.87 -30.46 18.07
N ALA A 394 -13.79 -30.79 17.35
CA ALA A 394 -13.84 -31.76 16.25
C ALA A 394 -12.61 -32.70 16.19
N VAL A 395 -12.10 -33.15 17.33
CA VAL A 395 -11.19 -34.32 17.38
C VAL A 395 -11.83 -35.46 18.16
N GLY A 396 -13.07 -35.78 17.81
CA GLY A 396 -13.39 -37.20 17.67
C GLY A 396 -12.72 -37.65 16.38
N ARG A 397 -11.81 -38.64 16.44
CA ARG A 397 -11.30 -39.29 15.22
C ARG A 397 -12.50 -39.69 14.38
N ALA A 398 -12.81 -38.95 13.33
CA ALA A 398 -13.54 -39.53 12.22
C ALA A 398 -12.68 -40.72 11.75
N PRO A 399 -13.24 -41.93 11.59
CA PRO A 399 -12.50 -43.00 10.97
C PRO A 399 -12.00 -42.47 9.62
N VAL A 400 -10.69 -42.59 9.40
CA VAL A 400 -10.08 -42.36 8.09
C VAL A 400 -10.85 -43.27 7.13
N PRO A 401 -11.57 -42.75 6.13
CA PRO A 401 -12.13 -43.61 5.11
C PRO A 401 -10.94 -44.32 4.46
N GLU A 402 -10.97 -45.65 4.42
CA GLU A 402 -10.02 -46.43 3.64
C GLU A 402 -10.05 -45.85 2.21
N LEU A 403 -8.91 -45.33 1.78
CA LEU A 403 -8.71 -44.91 0.40
C LEU A 403 -8.81 -46.19 -0.43
N ASP A 404 -9.88 -46.28 -1.21
CA ASP A 404 -10.01 -47.28 -2.25
C ASP A 404 -8.99 -46.89 -3.34
N ASP A 405 -7.96 -47.72 -3.54
CA ASP A 405 -6.85 -47.49 -4.48
C ASP A 405 -7.27 -47.68 -5.96
N ASP A 406 -8.58 -47.79 -6.23
CA ASP A 406 -9.09 -47.89 -7.58
C ASP A 406 -9.11 -46.51 -8.28
N PRO A 407 -8.41 -46.34 -9.42
CA PRO A 407 -8.34 -45.08 -10.13
C PRO A 407 -9.72 -44.68 -10.66
N VAL A 408 -10.24 -43.55 -10.19
CA VAL A 408 -11.46 -42.94 -10.71
C VAL A 408 -11.21 -42.45 -12.14
N PRO A 409 -11.97 -42.92 -13.15
CA PRO A 409 -11.86 -42.43 -14.51
C PRO A 409 -12.16 -40.92 -14.58
N ILE A 410 -11.30 -40.18 -15.28
CA ILE A 410 -11.33 -38.70 -15.36
C ILE A 410 -12.63 -38.12 -15.91
N ASP A 411 -13.43 -38.95 -16.59
CA ASP A 411 -14.71 -38.56 -17.19
C ASP A 411 -15.84 -38.39 -16.15
N ALA A 412 -15.64 -38.81 -14.89
CA ALA A 412 -16.63 -38.67 -13.82
C ALA A 412 -16.48 -37.40 -12.96
N VAL A 413 -15.50 -36.53 -13.28
CA VAL A 413 -15.18 -35.31 -12.50
C VAL A 413 -15.64 -34.03 -13.23
N LEU A 414 -16.21 -34.14 -14.44
CA LEU A 414 -16.55 -33.00 -15.30
C LEU A 414 -18.03 -32.94 -15.72
N ASP A 415 -18.96 -33.23 -14.82
CA ASP A 415 -20.38 -32.85 -14.93
C ASP A 415 -20.82 -31.95 -13.77
#